data_AF-A0A7K1TNV2-F1
#
_entry.id   AF-A0A7K1TNV2-F1
#
_cell.length_a   1.000
_cell.length_b   1.000
_cell.length_c   1.000
_cell.angle_alpha   90.00
_cell.angle_beta   90.00
_cell.angle_gamma   90.00
#
_symmetry.space_group_name_H-M   'P 1'
#
loop_
_entity.id
_entity.type
_entity.pdbx_description
1 polymer ?
#
loop_
_entity_poly.entity_id
_entity_poly.type
_entity_poly.pdbx_seq_one_letter_code
_entity_poly.pdbx_strand_id
1 'polypeptide(L)'
;MRRTTGMLFVTAFLALGLSACAPQAEDAAKPPVPSATQTTDAGETDAATPVERADALCEAGPADDDGACIVTGQNVTGDLSFEGYEIVKLIDSAFDGGVTAGGLREIVVTGSKVGGDLSITRTQGVVVKLTEVGGTLDISDAQHATLVKNTVGGDLNCDGVRADGDSNQVTGTTSCTLR
;
A
#
# COMPACT_ATOMS: atom_id res chain seq x y z
N MET A 1 -67.64 -5.02 27.04
CA MET A 1 -68.59 -3.94 27.40
C MET A 1 -67.83 -2.62 27.40
N ARG A 2 -68.39 -1.56 26.76
CA ARG A 2 -68.29 -0.11 27.10
C ARG A 2 -66.88 0.49 27.37
N ARG A 3 -66.44 1.63 26.84
CA ARG A 3 -67.00 2.67 25.97
C ARG A 3 -65.93 3.80 25.82
N THR A 4 -65.87 4.44 24.64
CA THR A 4 -65.68 5.90 24.37
C THR A 4 -64.34 6.65 24.57
N THR A 5 -63.93 7.31 23.45
CA THR A 5 -63.41 8.71 23.23
C THR A 5 -62.30 9.26 24.14
N GLY A 6 -61.24 9.91 23.68
CA GLY A 6 -60.93 10.56 22.39
C GLY A 6 -60.27 11.92 22.68
N MET A 7 -59.26 12.33 21.91
CA MET A 7 -59.04 13.74 21.55
C MET A 7 -57.95 13.88 20.49
N LEU A 8 -58.34 14.52 19.38
CA LEU A 8 -57.47 15.09 18.37
C LEU A 8 -56.54 16.14 18.98
N PHE A 9 -55.30 16.21 18.50
CA PHE A 9 -54.65 17.49 18.21
C PHE A 9 -53.87 17.39 16.90
N VAL A 10 -54.46 17.98 15.87
CA VAL A 10 -53.80 18.35 14.61
C VAL A 10 -53.13 19.69 14.85
N THR A 11 -51.82 19.79 14.61
CA THR A 11 -51.20 21.08 14.31
C THR A 11 -50.20 20.88 13.19
N ALA A 12 -50.63 21.29 12.00
CA ALA A 12 -49.79 21.48 10.84
C ALA A 12 -48.91 22.71 11.05
N PHE A 13 -47.62 22.60 10.75
CA PHE A 13 -46.80 23.75 10.40
C PHE A 13 -46.02 23.43 9.12
N LEU A 14 -46.62 23.85 8.01
CA LEU A 14 -45.96 24.15 6.75
C LEU A 14 -45.17 25.44 6.93
N ALA A 15 -43.85 25.37 6.77
CA ALA A 15 -43.02 26.54 6.46
C ALA A 15 -42.14 26.19 5.27
N LEU A 16 -42.67 26.47 4.08
CA LEU A 16 -41.94 26.61 2.83
C LEU A 16 -41.03 27.84 2.95
N GLY A 17 -39.73 27.62 2.98
CA GLY A 17 -38.71 28.66 2.83
C GLY A 17 -37.86 28.38 1.59
N LEU A 18 -38.39 28.72 0.42
CA LEU A 18 -37.63 28.86 -0.82
C LEU A 18 -36.87 30.19 -0.77
N SER A 19 -35.56 30.13 -0.55
CA SER A 19 -34.65 31.22 -0.93
C SER A 19 -33.71 30.70 -2.02
N ALA A 20 -34.10 30.96 -3.27
CA ALA A 20 -33.20 30.95 -4.41
C ALA A 20 -32.21 32.11 -4.27
N CYS A 21 -30.92 31.79 -4.17
CA CYS A 21 -29.83 32.72 -4.43
C CYS A 21 -28.65 31.96 -5.04
N ALA A 22 -28.54 32.04 -6.36
CA ALA A 22 -27.29 32.12 -7.08
C ALA A 22 -27.33 33.44 -7.87
N PRO A 23 -26.21 34.06 -8.30
CA PRO A 23 -24.82 33.63 -8.17
C PRO A 23 -23.90 34.70 -7.52
N GLN A 24 -22.77 34.31 -6.96
CA GLN A 24 -21.57 35.17 -6.95
C GLN A 24 -20.36 34.37 -7.38
N ALA A 25 -19.77 34.85 -8.47
CA ALA A 25 -18.47 34.51 -8.99
C ALA A 25 -17.37 35.14 -8.10
N GLU A 26 -16.16 34.65 -8.33
CA GLU A 26 -14.88 35.22 -7.92
C GLU A 26 -14.45 34.94 -6.47
N ASP A 27 -13.98 33.72 -6.23
CA ASP A 27 -12.59 33.59 -5.79
C ASP A 27 -11.96 32.41 -6.54
N ALA A 28 -10.98 32.74 -7.37
CA ALA A 28 -10.24 31.78 -8.16
C ALA A 28 -9.35 30.95 -7.23
N ALA A 29 -9.95 29.95 -6.58
CA ALA A 29 -9.24 28.87 -5.96
C ALA A 29 -8.47 28.14 -7.06
N LYS A 30 -7.19 28.50 -7.15
CA LYS A 30 -6.14 27.91 -7.97
C LYS A 30 -6.42 26.42 -8.17
N PRO A 31 -6.48 25.90 -9.41
CA PRO A 31 -6.70 24.48 -9.64
C PRO A 31 -5.69 23.70 -8.79
N PRO A 32 -6.07 22.55 -8.19
CA PRO A 32 -5.09 21.69 -7.55
C PRO A 32 -3.98 21.47 -8.56
N VAL A 33 -2.79 21.94 -8.20
CA VAL A 33 -1.59 21.64 -8.97
C VAL A 33 -1.60 20.12 -9.08
N PRO A 34 -1.61 19.52 -10.29
CA PRO A 34 -1.43 18.09 -10.37
C PRO A 34 -0.16 17.78 -9.57
N SER A 35 -0.29 16.97 -8.51
CA SER A 35 0.87 16.32 -7.93
C SER A 35 1.55 15.67 -9.11
N ALA A 36 2.69 16.23 -9.50
CA ALA A 36 3.48 15.68 -10.57
C ALA A 36 3.82 14.28 -10.10
N THR A 37 3.14 13.28 -10.66
CA THR A 37 3.68 11.94 -10.76
C THR A 37 5.07 12.16 -11.34
N GLN A 38 6.11 12.02 -10.52
CA GLN A 38 7.45 11.87 -11.06
C GLN A 38 7.44 10.50 -11.70
N THR A 39 6.97 10.45 -12.95
CA THR A 39 7.42 9.45 -13.89
C THR A 39 8.87 9.79 -14.12
N THR A 40 9.76 9.10 -13.41
CA THR A 40 11.14 8.96 -13.84
C THR A 40 11.08 8.20 -15.15
N ASP A 41 10.92 8.95 -16.25
CA ASP A 41 11.17 8.46 -17.59
C ASP A 41 12.67 8.18 -17.61
N ALA A 42 13.03 6.92 -17.36
CA ALA A 42 14.39 6.42 -17.41
C ALA A 42 14.82 6.47 -18.87
N GLY A 43 15.27 7.66 -19.28
CA GLY A 43 15.94 7.89 -20.54
C GLY A 43 17.06 6.87 -20.69
N GLU A 44 16.91 6.05 -21.72
CA GLU A 44 17.82 5.07 -22.29
C GLU A 44 19.30 5.46 -22.09
N THR A 45 19.91 4.98 -21.00
CA THR A 45 21.37 5.04 -20.75
C THR A 45 21.69 4.00 -19.68
N ASP A 46 22.26 2.86 -20.10
CA ASP A 46 22.56 1.66 -19.32
C ASP A 46 21.36 1.06 -18.56
N ALA A 47 21.02 -0.20 -18.84
CA ALA A 47 19.97 -0.90 -18.11
C ALA A 47 20.44 -1.12 -16.67
N ALA A 48 20.19 -0.13 -15.79
CA ALA A 48 20.50 -0.19 -14.38
C ALA A 48 20.02 -1.54 -13.84
N THR A 49 20.90 -2.22 -13.10
CA THR A 49 20.55 -3.48 -12.45
C THR A 49 19.43 -3.25 -11.43
N PRO A 50 18.69 -4.30 -11.01
CA PRO A 50 17.68 -4.17 -9.97
C PRO A 50 18.20 -3.55 -8.67
N VAL A 51 19.47 -3.80 -8.31
CA VAL A 51 20.14 -3.21 -7.14
C VAL A 51 20.41 -1.73 -7.37
N GLU A 52 21.04 -1.36 -8.49
CA GLU A 52 21.32 0.05 -8.80
C GLU A 52 20.05 0.91 -8.86
N ARG A 53 18.94 0.34 -9.36
CA ARG A 53 17.63 1.02 -9.31
C ARG A 53 17.12 1.20 -7.89
N ALA A 54 17.24 0.19 -7.04
CA ALA A 54 16.83 0.28 -5.65
C ALA A 54 17.67 1.33 -4.90
N ASP A 55 18.99 1.33 -5.11
CA ASP A 55 19.90 2.29 -4.51
C ASP A 55 19.58 3.73 -4.91
N ALA A 56 19.33 3.97 -6.20
CA ALA A 56 18.92 5.29 -6.68
C ALA A 56 17.61 5.77 -6.04
N LEU A 57 16.65 4.87 -5.77
CA LEU A 57 15.40 5.22 -5.07
C LEU A 57 15.67 5.55 -3.60
N CYS A 58 16.55 4.78 -2.95
CA CYS A 58 16.89 4.99 -1.55
C CYS A 58 17.67 6.30 -1.35
N GLU A 59 18.58 6.66 -2.28
CA GLU A 59 19.30 7.94 -2.26
C GLU A 59 18.39 9.15 -2.55
N ALA A 60 17.36 8.97 -3.39
CA ALA A 60 16.37 10.00 -3.67
C ALA A 60 15.30 10.14 -2.58
N GLY A 61 15.19 9.15 -1.70
CA GLY A 61 14.25 9.11 -0.58
C GLY A 61 14.59 10.09 0.54
N PRO A 62 13.74 10.18 1.58
CA PRO A 62 14.08 10.90 2.79
C PRO A 62 15.36 10.32 3.39
N ALA A 63 16.30 11.20 3.75
CA ALA A 63 17.51 10.80 4.45
C ALA A 63 17.15 10.28 5.85
N ASP A 64 17.56 9.05 6.14
CA ASP A 64 17.56 8.47 7.46
C ASP A 64 19.00 8.14 7.88
N ASP A 65 19.36 8.53 9.10
CA ASP A 65 20.72 8.38 9.63
C ASP A 65 21.08 6.93 10.02
N ASP A 66 20.12 5.99 9.92
CA ASP A 66 20.21 4.64 10.48
C ASP A 66 20.33 3.51 9.42
N GLY A 67 20.72 3.83 8.18
CA GLY A 67 20.85 2.80 7.13
C GLY A 67 19.50 2.18 6.70
N ALA A 68 18.44 2.97 6.85
CA ALA A 68 17.10 2.64 6.38
C ALA A 68 16.87 3.20 4.98
N CYS A 69 16.26 2.41 4.10
CA CYS A 69 15.71 2.89 2.84
C CYS A 69 14.19 3.06 2.97
N ILE A 70 13.69 4.28 2.76
CA ILE A 70 12.25 4.55 2.77
C ILE A 70 11.83 5.06 1.40
N VAL A 71 10.95 4.31 0.74
CA VAL A 71 10.34 4.66 -0.53
C VAL A 71 8.87 4.95 -0.29
N THR A 72 8.43 6.18 -0.58
CA THR A 72 7.04 6.61 -0.36
C THR A 72 6.45 7.26 -1.60
N GLY A 73 5.25 6.85 -2.00
CA GLY A 73 4.49 7.47 -3.09
C GLY A 73 5.14 7.37 -4.48
N GLN A 74 6.08 6.43 -4.67
CA GLN A 74 6.82 6.31 -5.93
C GLN A 74 6.11 5.38 -6.92
N ASN A 75 6.29 5.64 -8.21
CA ASN A 75 5.92 4.72 -9.29
C ASN A 75 7.20 4.32 -10.00
N VAL A 76 7.54 3.04 -9.97
CA VAL A 76 8.83 2.53 -10.44
C VAL A 76 8.60 1.42 -11.45
N THR A 77 9.29 1.53 -12.58
CA THR A 77 9.26 0.51 -13.62
C THR A 77 10.50 -0.40 -13.52
N GLY A 78 10.28 -1.68 -13.77
CA GLY A 78 11.32 -2.72 -13.70
C GLY A 78 11.48 -3.31 -12.30
N ASP A 79 12.35 -4.33 -12.21
CA ASP A 79 12.55 -5.07 -10.97
C ASP A 79 13.44 -4.30 -9.99
N LEU A 80 13.24 -4.51 -8.69
CA LEU A 80 14.06 -3.94 -7.63
C LEU A 80 14.68 -5.04 -6.77
N SER A 81 15.93 -4.85 -6.35
CA SER A 81 16.57 -5.71 -5.34
C SER A 81 17.15 -4.84 -4.23
N PHE A 82 16.59 -4.95 -3.02
CA PHE A 82 17.09 -4.25 -1.84
C PHE A 82 18.06 -5.15 -1.08
N GLU A 83 19.34 -4.81 -1.18
CA GLU A 83 20.46 -5.52 -0.55
C GLU A 83 21.32 -4.53 0.22
N GLY A 84 21.90 -4.96 1.35
CA GLY A 84 22.82 -4.11 2.14
C GLY A 84 22.14 -3.07 3.05
N TYR A 85 20.82 -2.98 3.03
CA TYR A 85 20.04 -2.14 3.95
C TYR A 85 19.79 -2.85 5.28
N GLU A 86 19.70 -2.10 6.37
CA GLU A 86 19.25 -2.68 7.64
C GLU A 86 17.72 -2.73 7.70
N ILE A 87 17.06 -1.66 7.22
CA ILE A 87 15.60 -1.54 7.20
C ILE A 87 15.14 -1.07 5.81
N VAL A 88 14.08 -1.65 5.28
CA VAL A 88 13.42 -1.19 4.05
C VAL A 88 11.94 -0.91 4.31
N LYS A 89 11.44 0.25 3.90
CA LYS A 89 10.03 0.62 4.00
C LYS A 89 9.52 1.06 2.63
N LEU A 90 8.56 0.32 2.09
CA LEU A 90 7.85 0.63 0.86
C LEU A 90 6.42 1.03 1.22
N ILE A 91 6.08 2.30 1.02
CA ILE A 91 4.85 2.90 1.53
C ILE A 91 4.11 3.54 0.36
N ASP A 92 2.84 3.19 0.18
CA ASP A 92 1.95 3.79 -0.82
C ASP A 92 2.58 3.93 -2.22
N SER A 93 3.38 2.93 -2.62
CA SER A 93 4.19 2.96 -3.84
C SER A 93 3.74 1.86 -4.81
N ALA A 94 3.96 2.08 -6.11
CA ALA A 94 3.66 1.13 -7.15
C ALA A 94 4.95 0.71 -7.88
N PHE A 95 5.13 -0.59 -8.03
CA PHE A 95 6.26 -1.21 -8.69
C PHE A 95 5.71 -2.09 -9.82
N ASP A 96 6.06 -1.80 -11.07
CA ASP A 96 5.53 -2.57 -12.21
C ASP A 96 6.22 -3.94 -12.34
N GLY A 97 7.46 -4.06 -11.84
CA GLY A 97 8.23 -5.31 -11.81
C GLY A 97 8.09 -6.08 -10.50
N GLY A 98 9.01 -7.02 -10.29
CA GLY A 98 9.17 -7.73 -9.02
C GLY A 98 10.01 -6.95 -8.02
N VAL A 99 9.83 -7.26 -6.73
CA VAL A 99 10.61 -6.69 -5.64
C VAL A 99 11.26 -7.84 -4.87
N THR A 100 12.58 -7.82 -4.79
CA THR A 100 13.37 -8.73 -3.98
C THR A 100 14.00 -7.96 -2.82
N ALA A 101 13.96 -8.54 -1.63
CA ALA A 101 14.58 -7.98 -0.44
C ALA A 101 15.24 -9.09 0.37
N GLY A 102 16.48 -8.87 0.82
CA GLY A 102 17.25 -9.93 1.47
C GLY A 102 18.26 -9.44 2.49
N GLY A 103 18.43 -10.20 3.58
CA GLY A 103 19.46 -9.94 4.59
C GLY A 103 19.19 -8.69 5.44
N LEU A 104 17.92 -8.28 5.53
CA LEU A 104 17.49 -7.09 6.26
C LEU A 104 17.21 -7.44 7.73
N ARG A 105 17.27 -6.45 8.63
CA ARG A 105 16.66 -6.58 9.96
C ARG A 105 15.14 -6.53 9.83
N GLU A 106 14.62 -5.57 9.07
CA GLU A 106 13.17 -5.37 8.94
C GLU A 106 12.78 -4.92 7.53
N ILE A 107 11.66 -5.42 7.03
CA ILE A 107 10.98 -4.88 5.86
C ILE A 107 9.51 -4.60 6.14
N VAL A 108 9.07 -3.41 5.72
CA VAL A 108 7.67 -2.98 5.79
C VAL A 108 7.19 -2.63 4.40
N VAL A 109 6.15 -3.31 3.91
CA VAL A 109 5.46 -3.01 2.66
C VAL A 109 4.02 -2.70 3.00
N THR A 110 3.58 -1.47 2.81
CA THR A 110 2.22 -1.05 3.16
C THR A 110 1.58 -0.20 2.07
N GLY A 111 0.29 -0.45 1.80
CA GLY A 111 -0.50 0.34 0.85
C GLY A 111 0.06 0.32 -0.57
N SER A 112 0.91 -0.65 -0.89
CA SER A 112 1.73 -0.66 -2.10
C SER A 112 1.20 -1.66 -3.12
N LYS A 113 1.65 -1.54 -4.37
CA LYS A 113 1.36 -2.47 -5.46
C LYS A 113 2.65 -2.99 -6.06
N VAL A 114 2.77 -4.30 -6.19
CA VAL A 114 3.89 -4.98 -6.86
C VAL A 114 3.30 -5.77 -8.04
N GLY A 115 3.70 -5.43 -9.26
CA GLY A 115 3.18 -6.04 -10.49
C GLY A 115 3.67 -7.48 -10.68
N GLY A 116 4.92 -7.75 -10.28
CA GLY A 116 5.53 -9.07 -10.30
C GLY A 116 5.47 -9.80 -8.96
N ASP A 117 6.51 -10.59 -8.70
CA ASP A 117 6.69 -11.30 -7.44
C ASP A 117 7.25 -10.38 -6.35
N LEU A 118 6.86 -10.61 -5.10
CA LEU A 118 7.47 -10.01 -3.92
C LEU A 118 8.19 -11.12 -3.15
N SER A 119 9.53 -11.12 -3.19
CA SER A 119 10.38 -12.11 -2.54
C SER A 119 11.16 -11.47 -1.37
N ILE A 120 10.99 -12.02 -0.18
CA ILE A 120 11.61 -11.53 1.05
C ILE A 120 12.36 -12.70 1.70
N THR A 121 13.68 -12.56 1.82
CA THR A 121 14.53 -13.64 2.33
C THR A 121 15.37 -13.19 3.52
N ARG A 122 15.70 -14.10 4.44
CA ARG A 122 16.68 -13.90 5.51
C ARG A 122 16.48 -12.58 6.28
N THR A 123 15.25 -12.32 6.69
CA THR A 123 14.85 -11.05 7.32
C THR A 123 14.31 -11.27 8.73
N GLN A 124 14.70 -10.48 9.73
CA GLN A 124 14.21 -10.76 11.10
C GLN A 124 12.71 -10.48 11.22
N GLY A 125 12.24 -9.31 10.78
CA GLY A 125 10.84 -8.92 10.81
C GLY A 125 10.28 -8.54 9.44
N VAL A 126 9.14 -9.12 9.08
CA VAL A 126 8.46 -8.83 7.82
C VAL A 126 7.06 -8.31 8.11
N VAL A 127 6.70 -7.17 7.52
CA VAL A 127 5.35 -6.61 7.60
C VAL A 127 4.85 -6.31 6.20
N VAL A 128 3.80 -7.00 5.76
CA VAL A 128 3.13 -6.72 4.48
C VAL A 128 1.65 -6.47 4.75
N LYS A 129 1.17 -5.26 4.46
CA LYS A 129 -0.19 -4.85 4.78
C LYS A 129 -0.84 -4.04 3.68
N LEU A 130 -2.11 -4.30 3.39
CA LEU A 130 -2.87 -3.53 2.39
C LEU A 130 -2.14 -3.49 1.02
N THR A 131 -1.42 -4.56 0.69
CA THR A 131 -0.56 -4.62 -0.50
C THR A 131 -1.18 -5.53 -1.54
N GLU A 132 -1.12 -5.12 -2.80
CA GLU A 132 -1.47 -5.94 -3.96
C GLU A 132 -0.20 -6.49 -4.60
N VAL A 133 -0.08 -7.82 -4.70
CA VAL A 133 1.01 -8.52 -5.38
C VAL A 133 0.43 -9.25 -6.58
N GLY A 134 0.83 -8.88 -7.79
CA GLY A 134 0.34 -9.48 -9.03
C GLY A 134 0.81 -10.92 -9.21
N GLY A 135 2.04 -11.22 -8.77
CA GLY A 135 2.63 -12.56 -8.76
C GLY A 135 2.53 -13.26 -7.40
N THR A 136 3.62 -13.94 -7.05
CA THR A 136 3.79 -14.69 -5.82
C THR A 136 4.33 -13.80 -4.70
N LEU A 137 3.83 -13.98 -3.48
CA LEU A 137 4.43 -13.43 -2.27
C LEU A 137 5.21 -14.55 -1.58
N ASP A 138 6.54 -14.50 -1.64
CA ASP A 138 7.44 -15.48 -1.04
C ASP A 138 8.18 -14.86 0.15
N ILE A 139 8.07 -15.51 1.31
CA ILE A 139 8.79 -15.14 2.53
C ILE A 139 9.51 -16.38 3.04
N SER A 140 10.84 -16.32 3.06
CA SER A 140 11.67 -17.44 3.51
C SER A 140 12.74 -16.98 4.49
N ASP A 141 13.11 -17.86 5.42
CA ASP A 141 14.13 -17.62 6.44
C ASP A 141 13.89 -16.35 7.29
N ALA A 142 12.62 -15.99 7.51
CA ALA A 142 12.24 -14.89 8.37
C ALA A 142 11.88 -15.35 9.79
N GLN A 143 12.23 -14.57 10.82
CA GLN A 143 11.90 -14.95 12.21
C GLN A 143 10.40 -14.77 12.49
N HIS A 144 9.82 -13.68 11.99
CA HIS A 144 8.39 -13.39 12.10
C HIS A 144 7.89 -12.62 10.88
N ALA A 145 6.64 -12.87 10.49
CA ALA A 145 5.94 -12.13 9.44
C ALA A 145 4.54 -11.71 9.90
N THR A 146 4.13 -10.49 9.55
CA THR A 146 2.76 -9.98 9.73
C THR A 146 2.15 -9.69 8.37
N LEU A 147 1.11 -10.44 8.00
CA LEU A 147 0.45 -10.35 6.70
C LEU A 147 -1.01 -9.96 6.87
N VAL A 148 -1.40 -8.72 6.53
CA VAL A 148 -2.76 -8.23 6.79
C VAL A 148 -3.39 -7.59 5.57
N LYS A 149 -4.57 -8.07 5.17
CA LYS A 149 -5.39 -7.47 4.10
C LYS A 149 -4.64 -7.32 2.77
N ASN A 150 -3.81 -8.30 2.43
CA ASN A 150 -3.10 -8.32 1.15
C ASN A 150 -3.94 -9.03 0.08
N THR A 151 -3.70 -8.69 -1.18
CA THR A 151 -4.23 -9.43 -2.33
C THR A 151 -3.06 -10.00 -3.12
N VAL A 152 -3.02 -11.31 -3.30
CA VAL A 152 -1.95 -12.03 -4.00
C VAL A 152 -2.54 -12.75 -5.21
N GLY A 153 -2.08 -12.38 -6.40
CA GLY A 153 -2.51 -12.95 -7.67
C GLY A 153 -1.97 -14.36 -7.92
N GLY A 154 -0.82 -14.69 -7.33
CA GLY A 154 -0.19 -16.01 -7.37
C GLY A 154 -0.28 -16.76 -6.05
N ASP A 155 0.81 -17.44 -5.70
CA ASP A 155 0.94 -18.20 -4.46
C ASP A 155 1.38 -17.30 -3.29
N LEU A 156 1.02 -17.72 -2.07
CA LEU A 156 1.50 -17.12 -0.83
C LEU A 156 2.33 -18.15 -0.06
N ASN A 157 3.64 -17.93 -0.02
CA ASN A 157 4.60 -18.86 0.57
C ASN A 157 5.30 -18.32 1.81
N CYS A 158 5.34 -19.14 2.85
CA CYS A 158 6.06 -18.85 4.10
C CYS A 158 6.87 -20.08 4.51
N ASP A 159 8.12 -20.18 4.09
CA ASP A 159 8.99 -21.30 4.45
C ASP A 159 9.86 -20.99 5.68
N GLY A 160 9.72 -21.81 6.72
CA GLY A 160 10.43 -21.63 8.00
C GLY A 160 9.97 -20.40 8.81
N VAL A 161 8.89 -19.73 8.42
CA VAL A 161 8.44 -18.45 9.03
C VAL A 161 7.25 -18.64 9.96
N ARG A 162 7.30 -18.00 11.13
CA ARG A 162 6.10 -17.78 11.95
C ARG A 162 5.35 -16.56 11.42
N ALA A 163 4.27 -16.80 10.69
CA ALA A 163 3.42 -15.75 10.14
C ALA A 163 2.14 -15.58 10.96
N ASP A 164 1.87 -14.35 11.39
CA ASP A 164 0.58 -13.92 11.91
C ASP A 164 -0.14 -13.15 10.78
N GLY A 165 -1.44 -13.38 10.59
CA GLY A 165 -2.09 -12.72 9.47
C GLY A 165 -3.60 -12.85 9.41
N ASP A 166 -4.22 -11.83 8.82
CA ASP A 166 -5.68 -11.72 8.73
C ASP A 166 -6.11 -11.14 7.39
N SER A 167 -7.24 -11.61 6.88
CA SER A 167 -7.94 -11.05 5.72
C SER A 167 -7.12 -10.99 4.42
N ASN A 168 -6.15 -11.89 4.23
CA ASN A 168 -5.41 -12.00 2.96
C ASN A 168 -6.23 -12.76 1.92
N GLN A 169 -6.26 -12.26 0.69
CA GLN A 169 -6.87 -12.90 -0.46
C GLN A 169 -5.77 -13.46 -1.35
N VAL A 170 -5.82 -14.76 -1.64
CA VAL A 170 -4.82 -15.45 -2.45
C VAL A 170 -5.55 -16.22 -3.54
N THR A 171 -5.15 -16.01 -4.79
CA THR A 171 -5.77 -16.71 -5.93
C THR A 171 -5.14 -18.10 -6.14
N GLY A 172 -3.84 -18.21 -5.86
CA GLY A 172 -3.11 -19.47 -5.88
C GLY A 172 -3.22 -20.26 -4.57
N THR A 173 -2.15 -20.96 -4.25
CA THR A 173 -2.00 -21.77 -3.04
C THR A 173 -1.44 -20.94 -1.89
N THR A 174 -1.69 -21.40 -0.66
CA THR A 174 -1.12 -20.79 0.54
C THR A 174 -0.40 -21.88 1.33
N SER A 175 0.91 -21.73 1.51
CA SER A 175 1.70 -22.59 2.41
C SER A 175 1.92 -21.97 3.80
N CYS A 176 1.60 -20.68 3.97
CA CYS A 176 1.66 -20.00 5.25
C CYS A 176 0.64 -20.55 6.25
N THR A 177 1.11 -20.95 7.44
CA THR A 177 0.23 -21.18 8.59
C THR A 177 0.02 -19.85 9.31
N LEU A 178 -1.02 -19.11 8.92
CA LEU A 178 -1.38 -17.85 9.56
C LEU A 178 -2.11 -18.11 10.88
N ARG A 179 -1.69 -17.43 11.95
CA ARG A 179 -2.37 -17.41 13.24
C ARG A 179 -3.17 -16.14 13.47
#